data_AF-A0A9D1FQF0-F1
#
_entry.id   AF-A0A9D1FQF0-F1
#
_cell.length_a   1.000
_cell.length_b   1.000
_cell.length_c   1.000
_cell.angle_alpha   90.00
_cell.angle_beta   90.00
_cell.angle_gamma   90.00
#
_symmetry.space_group_name_H-M   'P 1'
#
loop_
_entity.id
_entity.type
_entity.pdbx_description
1 polymer ?
#
loop_
_entity_poly.entity_id
_entity_poly.type
_entity_poly.pdbx_seq_one_letter_code
_entity_poly.pdbx_strand_id
1 'polypeptide(L)'
;MKIKEVCEQTNLTRRAVRFYEEKGLIRPTVTQGNDYRDYSPEDVQRLRLVARLREYRFSVEQIRRLLESPGERAAVFSEHLRELRGEHEECTSILNALEGVSLPQSMEPDALYNALNHEETPLPARDLEPDFGRFDELTGEERAALTRQASENVERRERSRLRLRMGLAAVLVLVLCAGTALGLWIHSENTELTLFSGMGSDVVFLDTDVPNDNGLLLAEMEMEFPTDSPIPSGIYRIPFEDSSAGSALSSSLLPGEVYAGLSITVSVPKREARSLGLLQPDGSLNVDAVLPRVFQDQDFALRCARITQVHSGV
;
A
#
# COMPACT_ATOMS: atom_id res chain seq x y z
N MET A 1 -17.81 -12.41 20.23
CA MET A 1 -17.85 -11.24 19.33
C MET A 1 -16.68 -11.27 18.36
N LYS A 2 -16.88 -10.83 17.11
CA LYS A 2 -15.79 -10.73 16.13
C LYS A 2 -15.00 -9.41 16.30
N ILE A 3 -13.78 -9.37 15.77
CA ILE A 3 -12.89 -8.19 15.91
C ILE A 3 -13.52 -6.89 15.39
N LYS A 4 -14.40 -6.95 14.37
CA LYS A 4 -15.12 -5.78 13.85
C LYS A 4 -16.04 -5.17 14.91
N GLU A 5 -16.86 -6.00 15.56
CA GLU A 5 -17.75 -5.59 16.65
C GLU A 5 -16.97 -5.05 17.86
N VAL A 6 -15.82 -5.65 18.17
CA VAL A 6 -14.92 -5.18 19.23
C VAL A 6 -14.40 -3.78 18.93
N CYS A 7 -13.95 -3.53 17.70
CA CYS A 7 -13.49 -2.21 17.26
C CYS A 7 -14.59 -1.16 17.38
N GLU A 8 -15.81 -1.47 16.94
CA GLU A 8 -16.97 -0.57 17.06
C GLU A 8 -17.32 -0.25 18.52
N GLN A 9 -17.15 -1.21 19.43
CA GLN A 9 -17.47 -1.04 20.85
C GLN A 9 -16.38 -0.39 21.71
N THR A 10 -15.14 -0.36 21.22
CA THR A 10 -13.96 0.12 21.96
C THR A 10 -13.31 1.34 21.33
N ASN A 11 -13.69 1.70 20.09
CA ASN A 11 -13.00 2.67 19.24
C ASN A 11 -11.52 2.34 18.99
N LEU A 12 -11.11 1.08 19.19
CA LEU A 12 -9.75 0.64 18.89
C LEU A 12 -9.64 0.15 17.45
N THR A 13 -8.49 0.42 16.82
CA THR A 13 -8.19 -0.19 15.52
C THR A 13 -7.97 -1.69 15.67
N ARG A 14 -8.21 -2.48 14.60
CA ARG A 14 -7.90 -3.92 14.58
C ARG A 14 -6.43 -4.19 14.94
N ARG A 15 -5.53 -3.30 14.54
CA ARG A 15 -4.10 -3.37 14.87
C ARG A 15 -3.87 -3.23 16.38
N ALA A 16 -4.52 -2.26 17.03
CA ALA A 16 -4.40 -2.06 18.46
C ALA A 16 -4.95 -3.26 19.25
N VAL A 17 -6.11 -3.79 18.86
CA VAL A 17 -6.69 -4.99 19.51
C VAL A 17 -5.74 -6.18 19.43
N ARG A 18 -5.18 -6.46 18.25
CA ARG A 18 -4.20 -7.55 18.06
C ARG A 18 -2.91 -7.31 18.82
N PHE A 19 -2.46 -6.06 18.91
CA PHE A 19 -1.27 -5.71 19.69
C PHE A 19 -1.49 -5.97 21.18
N TYR A 20 -2.65 -5.60 21.74
CA TYR A 20 -2.96 -5.87 23.15
C TYR A 20 -3.17 -7.36 23.44
N GLU A 21 -3.69 -8.12 22.46
CA GLU A 21 -3.70 -9.59 22.50
C GLU A 21 -2.28 -10.17 22.54
N GLU A 22 -1.40 -9.72 21.63
CA GLU A 22 0.01 -10.15 21.57
C GLU A 22 0.77 -9.82 22.86
N LYS A 23 0.48 -8.67 23.46
CA LYS A 23 1.03 -8.25 24.76
C LYS A 23 0.35 -8.92 25.95
N GLY A 24 -0.58 -9.85 25.73
CA GLY A 24 -1.22 -10.65 26.77
C GLY A 24 -2.22 -9.89 27.63
N LEU A 25 -2.59 -8.65 27.26
CA LEU A 25 -3.56 -7.85 28.00
C LEU A 25 -4.97 -8.38 27.87
N ILE A 26 -5.28 -9.13 26.81
CA ILE A 26 -6.51 -9.89 26.65
C ILE A 26 -6.19 -11.28 26.08
N ARG A 27 -7.11 -12.24 26.24
CA ARG A 27 -6.92 -13.61 25.77
C ARG A 27 -8.25 -14.15 25.20
N PRO A 28 -8.63 -13.72 23.99
CA PRO A 28 -9.86 -14.20 23.35
C PRO A 28 -9.77 -15.69 23.06
N THR A 29 -10.92 -16.36 23.04
CA THR A 29 -11.00 -17.79 22.74
C THR A 29 -10.78 -18.02 21.24
N VAL A 30 -10.01 -19.05 20.88
CA VAL A 30 -9.87 -19.48 19.48
C VAL A 30 -10.85 -20.61 19.22
N THR A 31 -11.75 -20.43 18.25
CA THR A 31 -12.72 -21.47 17.87
C THR A 31 -11.99 -22.65 17.22
N GLN A 32 -12.21 -23.88 17.73
CA GLN A 32 -11.61 -25.08 17.16
C GLN A 32 -12.03 -25.26 15.69
N GLY A 33 -11.03 -25.46 14.81
CA GLY A 33 -11.23 -25.82 13.41
C GLY A 33 -11.18 -24.68 12.39
N ASN A 34 -11.09 -23.40 12.79
CA ASN A 34 -11.13 -22.29 11.81
C ASN A 34 -10.27 -21.06 12.16
N ASP A 35 -9.36 -21.14 13.16
CA ASP A 35 -8.43 -20.06 13.60
C ASP A 35 -9.08 -18.67 13.84
N TYR A 36 -10.40 -18.61 13.97
CA TYR A 36 -11.12 -17.38 14.26
C TYR A 36 -11.09 -17.10 15.75
N ARG A 37 -10.75 -15.84 16.08
CA ARG A 37 -10.83 -15.29 17.44
C ARG A 37 -12.28 -14.94 17.77
N ASP A 38 -12.69 -15.32 18.96
CA ASP A 38 -13.96 -14.94 19.56
C ASP A 38 -13.70 -14.19 20.87
N TYR A 39 -14.05 -12.90 20.87
CA TYR A 39 -13.83 -12.01 21.99
C TYR A 39 -15.04 -12.03 22.92
N SER A 40 -14.78 -12.21 24.20
CA SER A 40 -15.80 -12.19 25.25
C SER A 40 -16.20 -10.75 25.62
N PRO A 41 -17.34 -10.56 26.28
CA PRO A 41 -17.69 -9.26 26.89
C PRO A 41 -16.64 -8.75 27.88
N GLU A 42 -15.97 -9.66 28.60
CA GLU A 42 -14.89 -9.32 29.52
C GLU A 42 -13.65 -8.78 28.78
N ASP A 43 -13.27 -9.39 27.64
CA ASP A 43 -12.19 -8.87 26.79
C ASP A 43 -12.50 -7.45 26.33
N VAL A 44 -13.75 -7.16 25.93
CA VAL A 44 -14.17 -5.82 25.51
C VAL A 44 -14.09 -4.84 26.68
N GLN A 45 -14.55 -5.21 27.87
CA GLN A 45 -14.44 -4.35 29.06
C GLN A 45 -12.98 -4.06 29.40
N ARG A 46 -12.12 -5.08 29.31
CA ARG A 46 -10.69 -4.95 29.56
C ARG A 46 -10.02 -4.06 28.52
N LEU A 47 -10.35 -4.20 27.24
CA LEU A 47 -9.88 -3.32 26.16
C LEU A 47 -10.31 -1.86 26.36
N ARG A 48 -11.52 -1.60 26.83
CA ARG A 48 -11.96 -0.22 27.17
C ARG A 48 -11.11 0.38 28.29
N LEU A 49 -10.78 -0.41 29.31
CA LEU A 49 -9.90 0.03 30.38
C LEU A 49 -8.48 0.30 29.88
N VAL A 50 -7.92 -0.61 29.06
CA VAL A 50 -6.60 -0.42 28.41
C VAL A 50 -6.59 0.86 27.59
N ALA A 51 -7.62 1.12 26.79
CA ALA A 51 -7.74 2.33 25.98
C ALA A 51 -7.71 3.61 26.85
N ARG A 52 -8.44 3.63 27.97
CA ARG A 52 -8.43 4.76 28.90
C ARG A 52 -7.09 4.94 29.60
N LEU A 53 -6.43 3.86 30.01
CA LEU A 53 -5.10 3.98 30.63
C LEU A 53 -4.05 4.49 29.63
N ARG A 54 -4.15 4.09 28.36
CA ARG A 54 -3.29 4.63 27.28
C ARG A 54 -3.54 6.10 27.00
N GLU A 55 -4.77 6.60 27.15
CA GLU A 55 -5.09 8.03 27.08
C GLU A 55 -4.34 8.83 28.15
N TYR A 56 -4.14 8.25 29.34
CA TYR A 56 -3.35 8.82 30.42
C TYR A 56 -1.85 8.50 30.34
N ARG A 57 -1.36 8.06 29.18
CA ARG A 57 0.06 7.76 28.91
C ARG A 57 0.67 6.63 29.75
N PHE A 58 -0.13 5.74 30.35
CA PHE A 58 0.44 4.55 30.98
C PHE A 58 1.10 3.64 29.94
N SER A 59 2.26 3.07 30.28
CA SER A 59 2.94 2.08 29.44
C SER A 59 2.16 0.75 29.42
N VAL A 60 2.40 -0.09 28.41
CA VAL A 60 1.79 -1.42 28.34
C VAL A 60 2.12 -2.25 29.58
N GLU A 61 3.34 -2.10 30.09
CA GLU A 61 3.84 -2.82 31.26
C GLU A 61 3.18 -2.33 32.55
N GLN A 62 3.03 -1.01 32.74
CA GLN A 62 2.27 -0.45 33.85
C GLN A 62 0.81 -0.94 33.80
N ILE A 63 0.17 -0.92 32.62
CA ILE A 63 -1.19 -1.43 32.44
C ILE A 63 -1.29 -2.91 32.81
N ARG A 64 -0.32 -3.72 32.39
CA ARG A 64 -0.26 -5.14 32.77
C ARG A 64 -0.20 -5.32 34.29
N ARG A 65 0.70 -4.60 34.97
CA ARG A 65 0.81 -4.60 36.44
C ARG A 65 -0.50 -4.17 37.11
N LEU A 66 -1.17 -3.14 36.58
CA LEU A 66 -2.47 -2.68 37.09
C LEU A 66 -3.55 -3.76 36.98
N LEU A 67 -3.55 -4.52 35.89
CA LEU A 67 -4.56 -5.54 35.63
C LEU A 67 -4.30 -6.86 36.36
N GLU A 68 -3.03 -7.24 36.53
CA GLU A 68 -2.62 -8.56 37.05
C GLU A 68 -2.23 -8.53 38.54
N SER A 69 -1.78 -7.39 39.07
CA SER A 69 -1.30 -7.25 40.46
C SER A 69 -2.13 -6.24 41.26
N PRO A 70 -3.29 -6.63 41.83
CA PRO A 70 -4.13 -5.72 42.61
C PRO A 70 -3.39 -5.00 43.75
N GLY A 71 -2.43 -5.67 44.40
CA GLY A 71 -1.63 -5.11 45.48
C GLY A 71 -0.63 -4.03 45.05
N GLU A 72 -0.27 -3.97 43.77
CA GLU A 72 0.68 -2.99 43.22
C GLU A 72 -0.02 -1.77 42.62
N ARG A 73 -1.35 -1.79 42.47
CA ARG A 73 -2.08 -0.72 41.74
C ARG A 73 -1.80 0.67 42.27
N ALA A 74 -1.86 0.85 43.59
CA ALA A 74 -1.60 2.15 44.21
C ALA A 74 -0.16 2.61 43.95
N ALA A 75 0.81 1.70 44.01
CA ALA A 75 2.21 2.00 43.75
C ALA A 75 2.42 2.45 42.29
N VAL A 76 1.90 1.68 41.32
CA VAL A 76 1.99 2.02 39.88
C VAL A 76 1.36 3.39 39.57
N PHE A 77 0.19 3.69 40.15
CA PHE A 77 -0.43 5.00 39.99
C PHE A 77 0.42 6.12 40.61
N SER A 78 0.95 5.92 41.81
CA SER A 78 1.78 6.93 42.49
C SER A 78 3.10 7.19 41.75
N GLU A 79 3.70 6.15 41.17
CA GLU A 79 4.90 6.24 40.34
C GLU A 79 4.62 7.07 39.09
N HIS A 80 3.55 6.74 38.34
CA HIS A 80 3.16 7.49 37.14
C HIS A 80 2.79 8.95 37.44
N LEU A 81 2.11 9.21 38.56
CA LEU A 81 1.81 10.59 38.98
C LEU A 81 3.08 11.38 39.32
N ARG A 82 4.10 10.73 39.87
CA ARG A 82 5.40 11.36 40.16
C ARG A 82 6.15 11.67 38.87
N GLU A 83 6.12 10.77 37.90
CA GLU A 83 6.69 10.98 36.56
C GLU A 83 6.02 12.18 35.86
N LEU A 84 4.69 12.19 35.75
CA LEU A 84 3.94 13.29 35.13
C LEU A 84 4.15 14.63 35.84
N ARG A 85 4.31 14.62 37.17
CA ARG A 85 4.62 15.83 37.94
C ARG A 85 6.03 16.34 37.62
N GLY A 86 7.02 15.45 37.52
CA GLY A 86 8.37 15.82 37.10
C GLY A 86 8.40 16.43 35.71
N GLU A 87 7.68 15.82 34.75
CA GLU A 87 7.53 16.40 33.39
C GLU A 87 6.90 17.80 33.43
N HIS A 88 5.84 17.98 34.24
CA HIS A 88 5.18 19.28 34.39
C HIS A 88 6.12 20.34 34.98
N GLU A 89 6.90 19.99 36.00
CA GLU A 89 7.89 20.88 36.61
C GLU A 89 9.00 21.25 35.61
N GLU A 90 9.49 20.30 34.81
CA GLU A 90 10.46 20.55 33.74
C GLU A 90 9.89 21.50 32.68
N CYS A 91 8.69 21.24 32.17
CA CYS A 91 8.03 22.12 31.19
C CYS A 91 7.82 23.53 31.75
N THR A 92 7.44 23.65 33.03
CA THR A 92 7.26 24.95 33.69
C THR A 92 8.59 25.70 33.80
N SER A 93 9.68 25.00 34.14
CA SER A 93 11.02 25.57 34.19
C SER A 93 11.46 26.11 32.82
N ILE A 94 11.27 25.31 31.77
CA ILE A 94 11.59 25.71 30.39
C ILE A 94 10.76 26.93 29.95
N LEU A 95 9.46 26.94 30.24
CA LEU A 95 8.59 28.09 29.91
C LEU A 95 9.09 29.36 30.59
N ASN A 96 9.37 29.32 31.90
CA ASN A 96 9.89 30.47 32.63
C ASN A 96 11.24 30.94 32.08
N ALA A 97 12.12 30.00 31.70
CA ALA A 97 13.40 30.33 31.08
C ALA A 97 13.21 31.07 29.75
N LEU A 98 12.30 30.61 28.89
CA LEU A 98 12.02 31.22 27.59
C LEU A 98 11.29 32.56 27.68
N GLU A 99 10.39 32.75 28.65
CA GLU A 99 9.71 34.03 28.87
C GLU A 99 10.68 35.16 29.24
N GLY A 100 11.82 34.83 29.86
CA GLY A 100 12.88 35.79 30.19
C GLY A 100 13.79 36.16 29.00
N VAL A 101 13.75 35.42 27.89
CA VAL A 101 14.66 35.62 26.76
C VAL A 101 14.20 36.79 25.90
N SER A 102 15.09 37.76 25.70
CA SER A 102 14.91 38.80 24.70
C SER A 102 15.61 38.42 23.40
N LEU A 103 14.85 38.21 22.33
CA LEU A 103 15.41 37.82 21.04
C LEU A 103 16.22 38.98 20.41
N PRO A 104 17.47 38.73 19.99
CA PRO A 104 18.28 39.75 19.34
C PRO A 104 17.71 40.08 17.96
N GLN A 105 17.88 41.32 17.51
CA GLN A 105 17.52 41.74 16.16
C GLN A 105 18.53 41.26 15.09
N SER A 106 19.72 40.85 15.54
CA SER A 106 20.77 40.31 14.68
C SER A 106 20.46 38.87 14.28
N MET A 107 20.71 38.51 13.02
CA MET A 107 20.60 37.13 12.51
C MET A 107 21.88 36.30 12.74
N GLU A 108 22.88 36.87 13.43
CA GLU A 108 24.12 36.15 13.75
C GLU A 108 23.85 35.04 14.79
N PRO A 109 24.29 33.79 14.55
CA PRO A 109 24.04 32.64 15.44
C PRO A 109 24.48 32.89 16.89
N ASP A 110 25.60 33.58 17.09
CA ASP A 110 26.17 33.84 18.42
C ASP A 110 25.30 34.78 19.25
N ALA A 111 24.61 35.73 18.61
CA ALA A 111 23.72 36.64 19.32
C ALA A 111 22.53 35.90 19.93
N LEU A 112 21.97 34.94 19.17
CA LEU A 112 20.86 34.11 19.61
C LEU A 112 21.29 33.13 20.70
N TYR A 113 22.47 32.50 20.54
CA TYR A 113 23.05 31.60 21.54
C TYR A 113 23.22 32.30 22.90
N ASN A 114 23.80 33.51 22.91
CA ASN A 114 23.99 34.30 24.12
C ASN A 114 22.68 34.76 24.75
N ALA A 115 21.63 35.00 23.95
CA ALA A 115 20.30 35.37 24.45
C ALA A 115 19.57 34.18 25.09
N LEU A 116 19.81 32.94 24.62
CA LEU A 116 19.19 31.73 25.16
C LEU A 116 19.95 31.16 26.37
N ASN A 117 21.25 31.43 26.48
CA ASN A 117 22.09 30.94 27.58
C ASN A 117 21.93 31.80 28.83
N HIS A 118 20.91 31.51 29.64
CA HIS A 118 20.73 32.18 30.93
C HIS A 118 21.41 31.48 32.11
N GLU A 119 21.69 30.18 32.03
CA GLU A 119 22.41 29.40 33.05
C GLU A 119 23.08 28.18 32.37
N GLU A 120 24.24 27.72 32.86
CA GLU A 120 24.87 26.47 32.44
C GLU A 120 24.06 25.26 32.95
N THR A 121 22.79 25.17 32.56
CA THR A 121 22.00 23.96 32.79
C THR A 121 22.56 22.86 31.89
N PRO A 122 23.00 21.72 32.45
CA PRO A 122 23.43 20.60 31.64
C PRO A 122 22.29 20.17 30.71
N LEU A 123 22.63 19.79 29.48
CA LEU A 123 21.67 19.27 28.51
C LEU A 123 20.84 18.15 29.17
N PRO A 124 19.54 18.09 28.90
CA PRO A 124 18.70 17.05 29.48
C PRO A 124 19.25 15.68 29.07
N ALA A 125 19.06 14.67 29.92
CA ALA A 125 19.64 13.34 29.72
C ALA A 125 19.30 12.73 28.34
N ARG A 126 18.12 13.05 27.79
CA ARG A 126 17.70 12.65 26.43
C ARG A 126 18.54 13.23 25.29
N ASP A 127 19.24 14.34 25.51
CA ASP A 127 20.11 14.97 24.50
C ASP A 127 21.58 14.57 24.70
N LEU A 128 21.95 14.20 25.93
CA LEU A 128 23.25 13.59 26.24
C LEU A 128 23.31 12.13 25.77
N GLU A 129 22.21 11.40 25.90
CA GLU A 129 22.04 10.00 25.49
C GLU A 129 20.72 9.82 24.72
N PRO A 130 20.65 10.28 23.46
CA PRO A 130 19.42 10.21 22.68
C PRO A 130 19.00 8.76 22.38
N ASP A 131 17.85 8.38 22.94
CA ASP A 131 17.17 7.12 22.62
C ASP A 131 16.31 7.29 21.37
N PHE A 132 16.89 7.03 20.20
CA PHE A 132 16.20 7.11 18.90
C PHE A 132 15.18 5.96 18.67
N GLY A 133 14.86 5.15 19.69
CA GLY A 133 13.99 3.97 19.62
C GLY A 133 12.63 4.10 20.32
N ARG A 134 11.56 4.22 19.53
CA ARG A 134 10.11 4.18 19.88
C ARG A 134 9.70 3.69 21.30
N PHE A 135 9.20 4.62 22.10
CA PHE A 135 8.06 4.61 23.05
C PHE A 135 7.66 3.41 23.94
N ASP A 136 8.30 2.25 23.94
CA ASP A 136 8.08 1.25 24.99
C ASP A 136 9.42 0.57 25.37
N GLU A 137 9.78 0.70 26.64
CA GLU A 137 11.04 0.31 27.27
C GLU A 137 11.34 -1.19 27.09
N LEU A 138 12.50 -1.48 26.50
CA LEU A 138 13.16 -2.79 26.58
C LEU A 138 14.31 -2.67 27.56
N THR A 139 14.41 -3.58 28.53
CA THR A 139 15.56 -3.64 29.45
C THR A 139 16.88 -3.85 28.69
N GLY A 140 18.02 -3.47 29.26
CA GLY A 140 19.32 -3.59 28.58
C GLY A 140 19.67 -5.02 28.13
N GLU A 141 19.26 -6.03 28.90
CA GLU A 141 19.39 -7.44 28.51
C GLU A 141 18.45 -7.83 27.37
N GLU A 142 17.21 -7.34 27.37
CA GLU A 142 16.25 -7.56 26.28
C GLU A 142 16.67 -6.86 24.99
N ARG A 143 17.33 -5.69 25.05
CA ARG A 143 17.95 -5.02 23.90
C ARG A 143 19.04 -5.91 23.29
N ALA A 144 19.97 -6.41 24.10
CA ALA A 144 21.04 -7.27 23.62
C ALA A 144 20.53 -8.63 23.10
N ALA A 145 19.46 -9.15 23.69
CA ALA A 145 18.78 -10.35 23.23
C ALA A 145 18.04 -10.12 21.91
N LEU A 146 17.34 -8.98 21.75
CA LEU A 146 16.66 -8.60 20.52
C LEU A 146 17.63 -8.26 19.39
N THR A 147 18.77 -7.63 19.67
CA THR A 147 19.82 -7.43 18.65
C THR A 147 20.36 -8.76 18.17
N ARG A 148 20.65 -9.70 19.08
CA ARG A 148 21.06 -11.07 18.73
C ARG A 148 19.97 -11.82 17.97
N GLN A 149 18.72 -11.73 18.41
CA GLN A 149 17.58 -12.37 17.76
C GLN A 149 17.28 -11.72 16.40
N ALA A 150 17.46 -10.41 16.27
CA ALA A 150 17.29 -9.68 15.02
C ALA A 150 18.39 -10.04 14.03
N SER A 151 19.66 -10.11 14.46
CA SER A 151 20.75 -10.57 13.59
C SER A 151 20.56 -12.02 13.17
N GLU A 152 20.17 -12.92 14.09
CA GLU A 152 19.83 -14.31 13.75
C GLU A 152 18.61 -14.41 12.84
N ASN A 153 17.59 -13.56 13.03
CA ASN A 153 16.41 -13.52 12.18
C ASN A 153 16.72 -12.92 10.80
N VAL A 154 17.62 -11.95 10.70
CA VAL A 154 18.12 -11.42 9.43
C VAL A 154 18.90 -12.52 8.70
N GLU A 155 19.80 -13.23 9.37
CA GLU A 155 20.52 -14.36 8.77
C GLU A 155 19.59 -15.52 8.38
N ARG A 156 18.62 -15.87 9.22
CA ARG A 156 17.59 -16.87 8.90
C ARG A 156 16.73 -16.42 7.72
N ARG A 157 16.36 -15.13 7.65
CA ARG A 157 15.61 -14.53 6.54
C ARG A 157 16.44 -14.47 5.27
N GLU A 158 17.74 -14.24 5.33
CA GLU A 158 18.62 -14.29 4.18
C GLU A 158 18.80 -15.72 3.66
N ARG A 159 18.98 -16.69 4.55
CA ARG A 159 19.00 -18.12 4.19
C ARG A 159 17.66 -18.59 3.65
N SER A 160 16.55 -18.15 4.23
CA SER A 160 15.22 -18.48 3.72
C SER A 160 14.92 -17.76 2.42
N ARG A 161 15.38 -16.52 2.22
CA ARG A 161 15.30 -15.80 0.94
C ARG A 161 16.16 -16.44 -0.13
N LEU A 162 17.35 -16.96 0.20
CA LEU A 162 18.15 -17.73 -0.74
C LEU A 162 17.45 -19.04 -1.12
N ARG A 163 16.91 -19.77 -0.14
CA ARG A 163 16.13 -21.00 -0.40
C ARG A 163 14.83 -20.72 -1.17
N LEU A 164 14.13 -19.63 -0.87
CA LEU A 164 12.96 -19.18 -1.63
C LEU A 164 13.36 -18.72 -3.03
N ARG A 165 14.48 -18.01 -3.21
CA ARG A 165 14.97 -17.60 -4.55
C ARG A 165 15.37 -18.82 -5.38
N MET A 166 16.06 -19.79 -4.78
CA MET A 166 16.41 -21.05 -5.43
C MET A 166 15.17 -21.89 -5.75
N GLY A 167 14.20 -21.96 -4.82
CA GLY A 167 12.93 -22.66 -5.01
C GLY A 167 12.04 -21.98 -6.05
N LEU A 168 11.94 -20.65 -6.03
CA LEU A 168 11.20 -19.84 -7.01
C LEU A 168 11.85 -19.93 -8.39
N ALA A 169 13.18 -19.95 -8.48
CA ALA A 169 13.89 -20.20 -9.73
C ALA A 169 13.62 -21.62 -10.26
N ALA A 170 13.63 -22.64 -9.41
CA ALA A 170 13.29 -24.01 -9.81
C ALA A 170 11.83 -24.15 -10.26
N VAL A 171 10.89 -23.48 -9.59
CA VAL A 171 9.48 -23.40 -9.99
C VAL A 171 9.32 -22.62 -11.28
N LEU A 172 10.04 -21.50 -11.47
CA LEU A 172 10.03 -20.73 -12.71
C LEU A 172 10.51 -21.58 -13.89
N VAL A 173 11.57 -22.37 -13.70
CA VAL A 173 12.07 -23.31 -14.72
C VAL A 173 11.04 -24.40 -15.02
N LEU A 174 10.40 -24.98 -14.00
CA LEU A 174 9.33 -25.98 -14.18
C LEU A 174 8.08 -25.41 -14.85
N VAL A 175 7.69 -24.17 -14.54
CA VAL A 175 6.56 -23.44 -15.14
C VAL A 175 6.89 -23.01 -16.57
N LEU A 176 8.13 -22.62 -16.86
CA LEU A 176 8.59 -22.37 -18.23
C LEU A 176 8.57 -23.67 -19.04
N CYS A 177 9.07 -24.78 -18.51
CA CYS A 177 9.03 -26.07 -19.20
C CYS A 177 7.58 -26.58 -19.39
N ALA A 178 6.72 -26.49 -18.38
CA ALA A 178 5.31 -26.88 -18.48
C ALA A 178 4.50 -25.93 -19.37
N GLY A 179 4.80 -24.63 -19.32
CA GLY A 179 4.20 -23.58 -20.14
C GLY A 179 4.61 -23.66 -21.61
N THR A 180 5.85 -24.07 -21.92
CA THR A 180 6.23 -24.39 -23.31
C THR A 180 5.49 -25.63 -23.82
N ALA A 181 5.32 -26.67 -23.00
CA ALA A 181 4.61 -27.88 -23.41
C ALA A 181 3.09 -27.67 -23.59
N LEU A 182 2.46 -26.86 -22.72
CA LEU A 182 1.02 -26.55 -22.79
C LEU A 182 0.70 -25.42 -23.80
N GLY A 183 1.61 -24.44 -23.91
CA GLY A 183 1.53 -23.32 -24.86
C GLY A 183 1.76 -23.74 -26.32
N LEU A 184 2.62 -24.72 -26.59
CA LEU A 184 2.78 -25.29 -27.95
C LEU A 184 1.51 -25.98 -28.47
N TRP A 185 0.59 -26.40 -27.60
CA TRP A 185 -0.66 -27.06 -28.00
C TRP A 185 -1.83 -26.08 -28.13
N ILE A 186 -1.92 -25.02 -27.29
CA ILE A 186 -3.02 -24.05 -27.31
C ILE A 186 -2.74 -22.81 -28.18
N HIS A 187 -1.47 -22.42 -28.37
CA HIS A 187 -1.10 -21.12 -28.97
C HIS A 187 -0.84 -21.17 -30.48
N SER A 188 -1.14 -22.28 -31.16
CA SER A 188 -0.85 -22.41 -32.60
C SER A 188 -1.86 -21.73 -33.54
N GLU A 189 -3.02 -21.26 -33.05
CA GLU A 189 -4.12 -20.76 -33.89
C GLU A 189 -4.30 -19.22 -33.94
N ASN A 190 -3.84 -18.46 -32.94
CA ASN A 190 -3.99 -17.00 -32.89
C ASN A 190 -2.70 -16.25 -33.25
N THR A 191 -2.86 -15.02 -33.77
CA THR A 191 -1.80 -14.06 -34.07
C THR A 191 -2.06 -12.81 -33.26
N GLU A 192 -1.07 -12.40 -32.46
CA GLU A 192 -1.16 -11.24 -31.58
C GLU A 192 -0.30 -10.09 -32.10
N LEU A 193 -0.80 -8.86 -31.94
CA LEU A 193 -0.08 -7.63 -32.22
C LEU A 193 -0.30 -6.67 -31.07
N THR A 194 0.78 -6.26 -30.43
CA THR A 194 0.72 -5.16 -29.46
C THR A 194 1.09 -3.88 -30.19
N LEU A 195 0.13 -2.97 -30.29
CA LEU A 195 0.29 -1.66 -30.87
C LEU A 195 0.60 -0.67 -29.75
N PHE A 196 1.83 -0.18 -29.74
CA PHE A 196 2.15 1.06 -29.06
C PHE A 196 1.92 2.18 -30.07
N SER A 197 0.81 2.88 -29.94
CA SER A 197 0.59 4.08 -30.74
C SER A 197 0.78 5.28 -29.85
N GLY A 198 1.87 6.02 -30.07
CA GLY A 198 1.81 7.46 -29.90
C GLY A 198 0.86 8.00 -30.95
N MET A 199 -0.44 7.79 -30.76
CA MET A 199 -1.48 8.51 -31.47
C MET A 199 -1.18 9.96 -31.14
N GLY A 200 -0.67 10.74 -32.08
CA GLY A 200 -0.19 12.11 -31.84
C GLY A 200 -1.31 13.09 -31.51
N SER A 201 -2.22 12.70 -30.62
CA SER A 201 -3.45 13.35 -30.25
C SER A 201 -3.86 12.99 -28.82
N ASP A 202 -4.45 13.97 -28.17
CA ASP A 202 -5.02 13.85 -26.85
C ASP A 202 -6.22 12.87 -26.89
N VAL A 203 -6.23 11.92 -25.95
CA VAL A 203 -7.33 10.98 -25.75
C VAL A 203 -8.11 11.43 -24.52
N VAL A 204 -9.39 11.71 -24.70
CA VAL A 204 -10.29 12.10 -23.61
C VAL A 204 -11.25 10.95 -23.33
N PHE A 205 -11.21 10.40 -22.11
CA PHE A 205 -12.17 9.37 -21.72
C PHE A 205 -13.51 10.02 -21.34
N LEU A 206 -14.61 9.62 -21.99
CA LEU A 206 -15.95 10.17 -21.74
C LEU A 206 -16.69 9.35 -20.68
N ASP A 207 -16.61 8.02 -20.77
CA ASP A 207 -17.22 7.08 -19.82
C ASP A 207 -16.40 5.79 -19.77
N THR A 208 -16.23 5.21 -18.59
CA THR A 208 -15.38 4.04 -18.33
C THR A 208 -16.06 3.09 -17.37
N ASP A 209 -17.31 2.71 -17.64
CA ASP A 209 -18.00 1.66 -16.89
C ASP A 209 -19.21 1.10 -17.66
N VAL A 210 -19.20 1.16 -19.00
CA VAL A 210 -20.30 0.59 -19.78
C VAL A 210 -20.12 -0.93 -19.84
N PRO A 211 -21.02 -1.74 -19.24
CA PRO A 211 -20.88 -3.18 -19.27
C PRO A 211 -21.11 -3.68 -20.71
N ASN A 212 -20.16 -4.45 -21.23
CA ASN A 212 -20.35 -5.20 -22.48
C ASN A 212 -20.95 -6.58 -22.20
N ASP A 213 -21.61 -7.18 -23.19
CA ASP A 213 -22.26 -8.50 -23.11
C ASP A 213 -21.34 -9.64 -22.66
N ASN A 214 -20.02 -9.44 -22.77
CA ASN A 214 -18.98 -10.40 -22.38
C ASN A 214 -18.40 -10.16 -20.97
N GLY A 215 -19.00 -9.26 -20.16
CA GLY A 215 -18.52 -8.96 -18.81
C GLY A 215 -17.19 -8.19 -18.75
N LEU A 216 -16.82 -7.53 -19.86
CA LEU A 216 -15.69 -6.60 -19.91
C LEU A 216 -16.21 -5.18 -19.78
N LEU A 217 -15.44 -4.33 -19.09
CA LEU A 217 -15.71 -2.90 -19.04
C LEU A 217 -15.29 -2.26 -20.36
N LEU A 218 -16.10 -1.31 -20.81
CA LEU A 218 -15.89 -0.59 -22.04
C LEU A 218 -15.44 0.84 -21.73
N ALA A 219 -14.39 1.29 -22.41
CA ALA A 219 -13.99 2.68 -22.39
C ALA A 219 -14.54 3.39 -23.64
N GLU A 220 -15.32 4.44 -23.42
CA GLU A 220 -15.73 5.40 -24.44
C GLU A 220 -14.74 6.57 -24.44
N MET A 221 -14.10 6.81 -25.58
CA MET A 221 -13.04 7.81 -25.73
C MET A 221 -13.29 8.71 -26.93
N GLU A 222 -13.06 10.01 -26.76
CA GLU A 222 -13.00 10.99 -27.83
C GLU A 222 -11.54 11.19 -28.25
N MET A 223 -11.28 11.11 -29.56
CA MET A 223 -9.95 11.30 -30.13
C MET A 223 -10.01 12.25 -31.33
N GLU A 224 -9.05 13.18 -31.40
CA GLU A 224 -8.92 14.14 -32.50
C GLU A 224 -7.69 13.82 -33.36
N PHE A 225 -7.88 13.46 -34.63
CA PHE A 225 -6.77 13.24 -35.57
C PHE A 225 -6.67 14.36 -36.62
N PRO A 226 -5.46 14.61 -37.17
CA PRO A 226 -5.29 15.48 -38.33
C PRO A 226 -6.11 15.00 -39.54
N THR A 227 -6.51 15.91 -40.43
CA THR A 227 -7.39 15.63 -41.58
C THR A 227 -6.83 14.58 -42.56
N ASP A 228 -5.52 14.38 -42.60
CA ASP A 228 -4.83 13.38 -43.44
C ASP A 228 -4.65 12.01 -42.76
N SER A 229 -5.18 11.83 -41.55
CA SER A 229 -5.08 10.57 -40.81
C SER A 229 -5.96 9.47 -41.42
N PRO A 230 -5.48 8.21 -41.47
CA PRO A 230 -6.30 7.06 -41.87
C PRO A 230 -7.40 6.72 -40.84
N ILE A 231 -7.34 7.33 -39.65
CA ILE A 231 -8.34 7.19 -38.58
C ILE A 231 -9.08 8.54 -38.46
N PRO A 232 -10.41 8.57 -38.59
CA PRO A 232 -11.16 9.81 -38.44
C PRO A 232 -11.11 10.32 -36.98
N SER A 233 -11.43 11.59 -36.76
CA SER A 233 -11.72 12.07 -35.40
C SER A 233 -13.11 11.62 -34.99
N GLY A 234 -13.31 11.26 -33.72
CA GLY A 234 -14.61 10.84 -33.23
C GLY A 234 -14.58 10.07 -31.92
N ILE A 235 -15.72 9.46 -31.59
CA ILE A 235 -15.91 8.66 -30.39
C ILE A 235 -15.69 7.19 -30.71
N TYR A 236 -14.84 6.55 -29.91
CA TYR A 236 -14.46 5.14 -30.05
C TYR A 236 -14.73 4.37 -28.78
N ARG A 237 -15.01 3.08 -28.93
CA ARG A 237 -15.33 2.18 -27.83
C ARG A 237 -14.47 0.94 -27.87
N ILE A 238 -13.56 0.79 -26.89
CA ILE A 238 -12.65 -0.35 -26.82
C ILE A 238 -12.71 -0.97 -25.43
N PRO A 239 -12.81 -2.32 -25.31
CA PRO A 239 -12.82 -2.97 -24.01
C PRO A 239 -11.48 -2.91 -23.28
N PHE A 240 -11.54 -2.95 -21.96
CA PHE A 240 -10.39 -3.16 -21.07
C PHE A 240 -10.70 -4.27 -20.05
N GLU A 241 -9.68 -4.81 -19.40
CA GLU A 241 -9.88 -5.92 -18.45
C GLU A 241 -10.63 -5.48 -17.19
N ASP A 242 -11.67 -6.24 -16.83
CA ASP A 242 -12.44 -6.05 -15.59
C ASP A 242 -11.67 -6.57 -14.37
N SER A 243 -11.65 -5.74 -13.34
CA SER A 243 -10.98 -5.88 -12.07
C SER A 243 -11.66 -6.92 -11.16
N SER A 244 -11.35 -8.20 -11.36
CA SER A 244 -11.28 -9.15 -10.23
C SER A 244 -9.86 -9.27 -9.65
N ALA A 245 -8.87 -8.72 -10.34
CA ALA A 245 -7.48 -8.67 -9.90
C ALA A 245 -6.81 -7.35 -10.33
N GLY A 246 -7.18 -6.24 -9.68
CA GLY A 246 -6.40 -5.00 -9.57
C GLY A 246 -5.41 -4.70 -10.71
N SER A 247 -5.89 -4.64 -11.94
CA SER A 247 -5.12 -4.06 -13.04
C SER A 247 -5.01 -2.57 -12.76
N ALA A 248 -3.79 -2.03 -12.75
CA ALA A 248 -3.55 -0.60 -12.49
C ALA A 248 -4.32 0.31 -13.47
N LEU A 249 -4.76 -0.23 -14.61
CA LEU A 249 -5.45 0.50 -15.66
C LEU A 249 -6.88 0.88 -15.32
N SER A 250 -7.68 -0.05 -14.77
CA SER A 250 -9.07 0.28 -14.42
C SER A 250 -9.14 1.36 -13.35
N SER A 251 -8.17 1.40 -12.44
CA SER A 251 -8.04 2.46 -11.43
C SER A 251 -7.43 3.76 -11.94
N SER A 252 -6.84 3.77 -13.15
CA SER A 252 -6.12 4.93 -13.70
C SER A 252 -6.86 5.61 -14.85
N LEU A 253 -7.95 5.03 -15.34
CA LEU A 253 -8.83 5.60 -16.36
C LEU A 253 -9.89 6.47 -15.67
N LEU A 254 -9.73 7.79 -15.73
CA LEU A 254 -10.66 8.74 -15.12
C LEU A 254 -11.50 9.42 -16.20
N PRO A 255 -12.85 9.39 -16.11
CA PRO A 255 -13.71 10.14 -17.01
C PRO A 255 -13.39 11.64 -16.96
N GLY A 256 -13.27 12.27 -18.13
CA GLY A 256 -12.96 13.68 -18.33
C GLY A 256 -11.46 14.04 -18.33
N GLU A 257 -10.56 13.10 -18.03
CA GLU A 257 -9.12 13.34 -18.07
C GLU A 257 -8.53 13.16 -19.47
N VAL A 258 -7.44 13.89 -19.73
CA VAL A 258 -6.73 13.91 -21.01
C VAL A 258 -5.45 13.08 -20.92
N TYR A 259 -5.26 12.15 -21.85
CA TYR A 259 -4.09 11.28 -21.92
C TYR A 259 -3.34 11.48 -23.24
N ALA A 260 -2.01 11.39 -23.19
CA ALA A 260 -1.15 11.57 -24.37
C ALA A 260 -1.07 10.33 -25.26
N GLY A 261 -1.66 9.21 -24.85
CA GLY A 261 -1.74 8.02 -25.69
C GLY A 261 -2.20 6.77 -24.95
N LEU A 262 -2.37 5.70 -25.72
CA LEU A 262 -2.84 4.39 -25.24
C LEU A 262 -2.14 3.25 -25.98
N SER A 263 -1.97 2.13 -25.27
CA SER A 263 -1.49 0.88 -25.84
C SER A 263 -2.67 -0.07 -26.02
N ILE A 264 -2.80 -0.65 -27.22
CA ILE A 264 -3.83 -1.63 -27.55
C ILE A 264 -3.17 -2.94 -27.95
N THR A 265 -3.63 -4.04 -27.36
CA THR A 265 -3.31 -5.38 -27.83
C THR A 265 -4.44 -5.90 -28.69
N VAL A 266 -4.10 -6.35 -29.89
CA VAL A 266 -5.02 -6.94 -30.86
C VAL A 266 -4.70 -8.42 -31.02
N SER A 267 -5.65 -9.29 -30.71
CA SER A 267 -5.52 -10.74 -30.86
C SER A 267 -6.58 -11.25 -31.84
N VAL A 268 -6.13 -11.80 -32.98
CA VAL A 268 -7.03 -12.28 -34.04
C VAL A 268 -6.63 -13.71 -34.43
N PRO A 269 -7.59 -14.64 -34.56
CA PRO A 269 -7.33 -15.96 -35.14
C PRO A 269 -6.70 -15.85 -36.53
N LYS A 270 -5.64 -16.63 -36.80
CA LYS A 270 -4.89 -16.56 -38.08
C LYS A 270 -5.78 -16.74 -39.30
N ARG A 271 -6.85 -17.55 -39.17
CA ARG A 271 -7.83 -17.78 -40.23
C ARG A 271 -8.66 -16.53 -40.54
N GLU A 272 -9.12 -15.84 -39.50
CA GLU A 272 -9.87 -14.58 -39.61
C GLU A 272 -8.95 -13.47 -40.13
N ALA A 273 -7.76 -13.32 -39.56
CA ALA A 273 -6.75 -12.36 -40.01
C ALA A 273 -6.39 -12.52 -41.50
N ARG A 274 -6.26 -13.76 -41.97
CA ARG A 274 -6.02 -14.05 -43.40
C ARG A 274 -7.21 -13.67 -44.28
N SER A 275 -8.44 -13.96 -43.85
CA SER A 275 -9.65 -13.61 -44.60
C SER A 275 -9.89 -12.10 -44.71
N LEU A 276 -9.45 -11.35 -43.70
CA LEU A 276 -9.54 -9.90 -43.63
C LEU A 276 -8.33 -9.17 -44.23
N GLY A 277 -7.35 -9.91 -44.77
CA GLY A 277 -6.14 -9.31 -45.37
C GLY A 277 -5.21 -8.62 -44.36
N LEU A 278 -5.29 -9.00 -43.08
CA LEU A 278 -4.55 -8.36 -41.98
C LEU A 278 -3.16 -8.94 -41.76
N LEU A 279 -2.73 -9.94 -42.54
CA LEU A 279 -1.45 -10.63 -42.35
C LEU A 279 -0.37 -10.14 -43.31
N GLN A 280 0.84 -9.99 -42.77
CA GLN A 280 2.07 -9.84 -43.54
C GLN A 280 2.52 -11.20 -44.13
N PRO A 281 3.47 -11.21 -45.08
CA PRO A 281 3.99 -12.44 -45.68
C PRO A 281 4.62 -13.44 -44.69
N ASP A 282 5.13 -12.94 -43.56
CA ASP A 282 5.72 -13.74 -42.48
C ASP A 282 4.67 -14.32 -41.50
N GLY A 283 3.39 -14.01 -41.72
CA GLY A 283 2.27 -14.47 -40.90
C GLY A 283 2.05 -13.64 -39.63
N SER A 284 2.76 -12.52 -39.45
CA SER A 284 2.45 -11.52 -38.42
C SER A 284 1.30 -10.61 -38.87
N LEU A 285 0.69 -9.87 -37.93
CA LEU A 285 -0.33 -8.88 -38.27
C LEU A 285 0.31 -7.62 -38.87
N ASN A 286 -0.31 -7.06 -39.90
CA ASN A 286 0.08 -5.81 -40.53
C ASN A 286 -0.55 -4.63 -39.77
N VAL A 287 0.30 -3.82 -39.13
CA VAL A 287 -0.10 -2.64 -38.35
C VAL A 287 -1.00 -1.70 -39.17
N ASP A 288 -0.61 -1.38 -40.40
CA ASP A 288 -1.30 -0.41 -41.25
C ASP A 288 -2.69 -0.88 -41.70
N ALA A 289 -2.90 -2.20 -41.74
CA ALA A 289 -4.20 -2.79 -42.08
C ALA A 289 -5.08 -2.99 -40.84
N VAL A 290 -4.48 -3.30 -39.68
CA VAL A 290 -5.19 -3.57 -38.44
C VAL A 290 -5.68 -2.28 -37.78
N LEU A 291 -4.85 -1.23 -37.76
CA LEU A 291 -5.13 -0.01 -37.02
C LEU A 291 -6.43 0.68 -37.50
N PRO A 292 -6.67 0.92 -38.81
CA PRO A 292 -7.94 1.50 -39.26
C PRO A 292 -9.13 0.60 -38.93
N ARG A 293 -8.95 -0.72 -38.95
CA ARG A 293 -10.02 -1.68 -38.66
C ARG A 293 -10.48 -1.63 -37.21
N VAL A 294 -9.54 -1.49 -36.27
CA VAL A 294 -9.85 -1.35 -34.83
C VAL A 294 -10.71 -0.11 -34.56
N PHE A 295 -10.49 1.00 -35.29
CA PHE A 295 -11.24 2.23 -35.04
C PHE A 295 -12.50 2.37 -35.92
N GLN A 296 -12.54 1.76 -37.11
CA GLN A 296 -13.68 1.91 -38.03
C GLN A 296 -14.72 0.77 -37.92
N ASP A 297 -14.34 -0.39 -37.37
CA ASP A 297 -15.22 -1.56 -37.20
C ASP A 297 -15.41 -1.87 -35.71
N GLN A 298 -16.52 -1.38 -35.15
CA GLN A 298 -16.84 -1.51 -33.74
C GLN A 298 -16.95 -2.98 -33.30
N ASP A 299 -17.52 -3.85 -34.13
CA ASP A 299 -17.67 -5.26 -33.79
C ASP A 299 -16.32 -5.97 -33.74
N PHE A 300 -15.41 -5.62 -34.65
CA PHE A 300 -14.04 -6.11 -34.62
C PHE A 300 -13.29 -5.60 -33.38
N ALA A 301 -13.42 -4.33 -33.02
CA ALA A 301 -12.79 -3.74 -31.83
C ALA A 301 -13.23 -4.44 -30.54
N LEU A 302 -14.54 -4.65 -30.37
CA LEU A 302 -15.10 -5.29 -29.19
C LEU A 302 -14.63 -6.73 -29.02
N ARG A 303 -14.44 -7.47 -30.12
CA ARG A 303 -13.97 -8.86 -30.07
C ARG A 303 -12.46 -8.98 -29.90
N CYS A 304 -11.70 -8.20 -30.66
CA CYS A 304 -10.30 -8.48 -30.94
C CYS A 304 -9.31 -7.50 -30.30
N ALA A 305 -9.74 -6.32 -29.84
CA ALA A 305 -8.87 -5.28 -29.29
C ALA A 305 -9.06 -5.08 -27.79
N ARG A 306 -7.98 -4.85 -27.06
CA ARG A 306 -8.00 -4.55 -25.61
C ARG A 306 -7.05 -3.42 -25.28
N ILE A 307 -7.51 -2.47 -24.46
CA ILE A 307 -6.62 -1.44 -23.90
C ILE A 307 -5.77 -2.10 -22.81
N THR A 308 -4.45 -2.00 -22.97
CA THR A 308 -3.47 -2.61 -22.06
C THR A 308 -2.56 -1.61 -21.38
N GLN A 309 -2.56 -0.34 -21.80
CA GLN A 309 -1.90 0.74 -21.07
C GLN A 309 -2.49 2.10 -21.46
N VAL A 310 -2.46 3.08 -20.55
CA VAL A 310 -2.64 4.51 -20.87
C VAL A 310 -1.41 5.30 -20.45
N HIS A 311 -1.10 6.36 -21.19
CA HIS A 311 0.08 7.19 -20.98
C HIS A 311 -0.38 8.61 -20.69
N SER A 312 -0.15 9.08 -19.46
CA SER A 312 -0.34 10.48 -19.10
C SER A 312 0.73 11.34 -19.79
N GLY A 313 0.32 12.45 -20.41
CA GLY A 313 1.27 13.41 -20.96
C GLY A 313 2.10 14.05 -19.87
N VAL A 314 3.43 14.07 -20.06
CA VAL A 314 4.34 15.03 -19.42
C VAL A 314 4.77 16.01 -20.49
#